data_AF-A0A8H2NN49-F1
#
_entry.id   AF-A0A8H2NN49-F1
#
_cell.length_a   1.000
_cell.length_b   1.000
_cell.length_c   1.000
_cell.angle_alpha   90.00
_cell.angle_beta   90.00
_cell.angle_gamma   90.00
#
_symmetry.space_group_name_H-M   'P 1'
#
loop_
_entity.id
_entity.type
_entity.pdbx_description
1 polymer ?
#
loop_
_entity_poly.entity_id
_entity_poly.type
_entity_poly.pdbx_seq_one_letter_code
_entity_poly.pdbx_strand_id
1 'polypeptide(L)'
;MSFQVVHGAILRCPFALPPGVTSLIVLPSNRLLTSGVPQATILDHKALLNIPSFGMCSSPSNPGVIAALGSPVPCLPITPAPWVPGSPNVLLANIPQLNDCSCCTCVNGGIISIAYAGQSTVQIP
;
A
#
# COMPACT_ATOMS: atom_id res chain seq x y z
N MET A 1 4.50 10.43 -15.83
CA MET A 1 4.87 9.03 -16.12
C MET A 1 5.17 8.39 -14.78
N SER A 2 4.48 7.31 -14.45
CA SER A 2 4.48 6.70 -13.12
C SER A 2 5.08 5.29 -13.23
N PHE A 3 5.75 4.81 -12.19
CA PHE A 3 6.33 3.46 -12.22
C PHE A 3 5.28 2.42 -11.83
N GLN A 4 5.26 1.31 -12.54
CA GLN A 4 4.44 0.14 -12.17
C GLN A 4 4.89 -0.38 -10.80
N VAL A 5 3.94 -0.64 -9.92
CA VAL A 5 4.22 -1.17 -8.58
C VAL A 5 4.32 -2.69 -8.63
N VAL A 6 5.32 -3.23 -7.94
CA VAL A 6 5.55 -4.67 -7.84
C VAL A 6 5.67 -5.11 -6.37
N HIS A 7 5.75 -6.43 -6.14
CA HIS A 7 6.08 -6.98 -4.83
C HIS A 7 7.35 -6.31 -4.26
N GLY A 8 7.33 -5.98 -2.98
CA GLY A 8 8.46 -5.33 -2.31
C GLY A 8 8.48 -3.81 -2.46
N ALA A 9 7.48 -3.20 -3.07
CA ALA A 9 7.31 -1.75 -3.09
C ALA A 9 7.28 -1.18 -1.66
N ILE A 10 7.91 -0.02 -1.47
CA ILE A 10 7.95 0.65 -0.16
C ILE A 10 6.70 1.51 -0.03
N LEU A 11 5.89 1.20 0.97
CA LEU A 11 4.72 1.98 1.36
C LEU A 11 5.09 2.90 2.52
N ARG A 12 4.42 4.05 2.62
CA ARG A 12 4.59 5.02 3.70
C ARG A 12 3.23 5.40 4.29
N CYS A 13 3.16 5.47 5.62
CA CYS A 13 2.00 5.99 6.35
C CYS A 13 2.44 7.20 7.18
N PRO A 14 1.76 8.36 7.10
CA PRO A 14 2.16 9.57 7.81
C PRO A 14 1.94 9.49 9.33
N PHE A 15 1.05 8.61 9.80
CA PHE A 15 0.76 8.41 11.23
C PHE A 15 1.53 7.25 11.86
N ALA A 16 2.42 6.61 11.11
CA ALA A 16 3.31 5.60 11.66
C ALA A 16 4.55 6.26 12.26
N LEU A 17 4.99 5.77 13.40
CA LEU A 17 6.25 6.21 14.01
C LEU A 17 7.44 5.94 13.07
N PRO A 18 8.47 6.81 13.07
CA PRO A 18 9.64 6.62 12.20
C PRO A 18 10.24 5.22 12.35
N PRO A 19 10.58 4.53 11.23
CA PRO A 19 10.69 5.08 9.86
C PRO A 19 9.36 5.20 9.08
N GLY A 20 8.25 4.68 9.62
CA GLY A 20 6.90 4.86 9.06
C GLY A 20 6.68 4.22 7.69
N VAL A 21 7.48 3.19 7.37
CA VAL A 21 7.46 2.49 6.08
C VAL A 21 7.29 0.98 6.26
N THR A 22 6.74 0.33 5.25
CA THR A 22 6.61 -1.14 5.17
C THR A 22 6.69 -1.58 3.73
N SER A 23 6.86 -2.88 3.47
CA SER A 23 6.91 -3.44 2.11
C SER A 23 5.55 -4.02 1.69
N LEU A 24 5.12 -3.69 0.46
CA LEU A 24 3.92 -4.25 -0.14
C LEU A 24 4.15 -5.73 -0.47
N ILE A 25 3.23 -6.58 -0.03
CA ILE A 25 3.19 -7.99 -0.39
C ILE A 25 2.19 -8.17 -1.52
N VAL A 26 2.67 -8.62 -2.67
CA VAL A 26 1.83 -9.00 -3.81
C VAL A 26 1.86 -10.51 -3.93
N LEU A 27 0.68 -11.13 -3.97
CA LEU A 27 0.54 -12.58 -4.17
C LEU A 27 0.73 -12.92 -5.65
N PRO A 28 1.33 -14.07 -6.00
CA PRO A 28 1.48 -14.50 -7.40
C PRO A 28 0.17 -15.06 -7.99
N SER A 29 -0.98 -14.51 -7.59
CA SER A 29 -2.33 -14.98 -7.98
C SER A 29 -2.57 -14.90 -9.49
N ASN A 30 -2.04 -13.86 -10.15
CA ASN A 30 -2.23 -13.64 -11.58
C ASN A 30 -1.10 -14.23 -12.46
N ARG A 31 -0.07 -14.85 -11.86
CA ARG A 31 1.11 -15.49 -12.51
C ARG A 31 1.88 -14.65 -13.54
N LEU A 32 1.56 -13.38 -13.71
CA LEU A 32 2.28 -12.45 -14.58
C LEU A 32 3.30 -11.68 -13.74
N LEU A 33 4.55 -11.76 -14.18
CA LEU A 33 5.71 -11.20 -13.50
C LEU A 33 6.32 -10.09 -14.35
N THR A 34 6.66 -8.96 -13.75
CA THR A 34 7.57 -7.97 -14.34
C THR A 34 8.96 -8.26 -13.79
N SER A 35 9.94 -8.53 -14.66
CA SER A 35 11.31 -8.80 -14.23
C SER A 35 11.44 -9.92 -13.18
N GLY A 36 10.54 -10.93 -13.23
CA GLY A 36 10.50 -12.03 -12.28
C GLY A 36 9.75 -11.74 -10.97
N VAL A 37 9.19 -10.53 -10.81
CA VAL A 37 8.50 -10.07 -9.59
C VAL A 37 6.99 -9.92 -9.85
N PRO A 38 6.10 -10.37 -8.92
CA PRO A 38 4.66 -10.19 -9.06
C PRO A 38 4.25 -8.73 -9.19
N GLN A 39 3.38 -8.44 -10.16
CA GLN A 39 2.85 -7.10 -10.43
C GLN A 39 1.66 -6.79 -9.51
N ALA A 40 1.64 -5.59 -8.94
CA ALA A 40 0.54 -5.14 -8.08
C ALA A 40 -0.64 -4.59 -8.88
N THR A 41 -1.83 -4.78 -8.33
CA THR A 41 -3.10 -4.24 -8.81
C THR A 41 -3.73 -3.32 -7.77
N ILE A 42 -4.74 -2.57 -8.17
CA ILE A 42 -5.50 -1.74 -7.22
C ILE A 42 -6.17 -2.54 -6.08
N LEU A 43 -6.34 -3.86 -6.26
CA LEU A 43 -6.96 -4.74 -5.27
C LEU A 43 -5.95 -5.27 -4.22
N ASP A 44 -4.65 -5.02 -4.39
CA ASP A 44 -3.61 -5.39 -3.44
C ASP A 44 -3.54 -4.42 -2.25
N HIS A 45 -4.68 -4.20 -1.59
CA HIS A 45 -4.79 -3.28 -0.45
C HIS A 45 -5.10 -3.99 0.89
N LYS A 46 -5.35 -5.30 0.89
CA LYS A 46 -5.87 -6.02 2.06
C LYS A 46 -4.93 -5.92 3.25
N ALA A 47 -5.48 -5.52 4.40
CA ALA A 47 -4.75 -5.38 5.65
C ALA A 47 -4.08 -6.71 6.06
N LEU A 48 -2.82 -6.64 6.51
CA LEU A 48 -1.99 -7.77 6.94
C LEU A 48 -1.70 -8.85 5.87
N LEU A 49 -2.35 -8.79 4.71
CA LEU A 49 -2.07 -9.67 3.58
C LEU A 49 -1.20 -8.96 2.55
N ASN A 50 -1.65 -7.81 2.04
CA ASN A 50 -0.92 -7.01 1.08
C ASN A 50 -0.16 -5.86 1.73
N ILE A 51 -0.79 -5.23 2.73
CA ILE A 51 -0.22 -4.11 3.48
C ILE A 51 0.09 -4.61 4.90
N PRO A 52 1.36 -4.94 5.21
CA PRO A 52 1.77 -5.30 6.55
C PRO A 52 1.67 -4.10 7.52
N SER A 53 1.87 -4.37 8.81
CA SER A 53 1.95 -3.30 9.81
C SER A 53 3.08 -2.32 9.49
N PHE A 54 2.85 -1.04 9.77
CA PHE A 54 3.86 0.03 9.76
C PHE A 54 4.59 0.15 11.12
N GLY A 55 4.45 -0.83 12.00
CA GLY A 55 4.96 -0.79 13.36
C GLY A 55 3.93 -0.16 14.30
N MET A 56 4.20 1.05 14.79
CA MET A 56 3.35 1.74 15.76
C MET A 56 2.62 2.92 15.13
N CYS A 57 1.33 3.07 15.40
CA CYS A 57 0.46 4.14 14.91
C CYS A 57 0.14 5.14 16.02
N SER A 58 0.26 6.43 15.71
CA SER A 58 -0.08 7.55 16.60
C SER A 58 -1.29 8.35 16.11
N SER A 59 -2.10 7.78 15.20
CA SER A 59 -3.26 8.49 14.66
C SER A 59 -4.31 8.77 15.75
N PRO A 60 -4.83 10.01 15.86
CA PRO A 60 -5.89 10.35 16.80
C PRO A 60 -7.23 9.69 16.45
N SER A 61 -7.41 9.24 15.20
CA SER A 61 -8.63 8.54 14.75
C SER A 61 -8.60 7.04 15.08
N ASN A 62 -7.47 6.49 15.54
CA ASN A 62 -7.37 5.08 15.90
C ASN A 62 -8.00 4.84 17.29
N PRO A 63 -9.04 3.99 17.42
CA PRO A 63 -9.68 3.70 18.70
C PRO A 63 -8.71 3.20 19.78
N GLY A 64 -7.66 2.46 19.39
CA GLY A 64 -6.62 2.00 20.31
C GLY A 64 -5.77 3.14 20.87
N VAL A 65 -5.45 4.14 20.05
CA VAL A 65 -4.72 5.34 20.50
C VAL A 65 -5.59 6.16 21.45
N ILE A 66 -6.88 6.30 21.15
CA ILE A 66 -7.85 6.99 22.02
C ILE A 66 -7.93 6.28 23.37
N ALA A 67 -8.08 4.95 23.37
CA ALA A 67 -8.14 4.13 24.59
C ALA A 67 -6.84 4.18 25.40
N ALA A 68 -5.68 4.35 24.73
CA ALA A 68 -4.38 4.48 25.36
C ALA A 68 -3.98 5.94 25.67
N LEU A 69 -4.96 6.86 25.71
CA LEU A 69 -4.79 8.28 26.05
C LEU A 69 -3.73 9.00 25.19
N GLY A 70 -3.69 8.67 23.89
CA GLY A 70 -2.72 9.24 22.95
C GLY A 70 -1.42 8.46 22.82
N SER A 71 -1.24 7.38 23.58
CA SER A 71 -0.06 6.52 23.44
C SER A 71 -0.11 5.75 22.12
N PRO A 72 1.03 5.63 21.40
CA PRO A 72 1.09 4.86 20.18
C PRO A 72 0.75 3.39 20.41
N VAL A 73 -0.03 2.80 19.50
CA VAL A 73 -0.45 1.39 19.54
C VAL A 73 0.01 0.65 18.27
N PRO A 74 0.08 -0.69 18.27
CA PRO A 74 0.40 -1.45 17.07
C PRO A 74 -0.52 -1.07 15.90
N CYS A 75 0.09 -0.78 14.74
CA CYS A 75 -0.63 -0.34 13.56
C CYS A 75 -1.33 -1.50 12.87
N LEU A 76 -2.66 -1.43 12.76
CA LEU A 76 -3.46 -2.26 11.86
C LEU A 76 -3.91 -1.41 10.66
N PRO A 77 -3.35 -1.62 9.45
CA PRO A 77 -3.62 -0.77 8.29
C PRO A 77 -4.93 -1.19 7.59
N ILE A 78 -6.07 -0.94 8.26
CA ILE A 78 -7.38 -1.29 7.71
C ILE A 78 -7.72 -0.35 6.56
N THR A 79 -7.83 -0.88 5.35
CA THR A 79 -8.16 -0.13 4.13
C THR A 79 -9.56 -0.54 3.65
N PRO A 80 -10.55 0.37 3.68
CA PRO A 80 -11.93 0.03 3.31
C PRO A 80 -12.15 -0.03 1.79
N ALA A 81 -11.23 0.54 1.02
CA ALA A 81 -11.34 0.66 -0.43
C ALA A 81 -10.00 0.35 -1.14
N PRO A 82 -10.05 -0.03 -2.43
CA PRO A 82 -8.88 -0.21 -3.29
C PRO A 82 -7.97 1.01 -3.37
N TRP A 83 -6.77 0.80 -3.91
CA TRP A 83 -5.88 1.89 -4.31
C TRP A 83 -6.51 2.74 -5.43
N VAL A 84 -6.25 4.05 -5.41
CA VAL A 84 -6.75 5.01 -6.40
C VAL A 84 -5.60 5.94 -6.82
N PRO A 85 -5.49 6.35 -8.10
CA PRO A 85 -6.34 5.96 -9.23
C PRO A 85 -5.97 4.62 -9.87
N GLY A 86 -4.75 4.10 -9.64
CA GLY A 86 -4.19 3.03 -10.45
C GLY A 86 -3.97 3.45 -11.91
N SER A 87 -3.74 2.46 -12.77
CA SER A 87 -3.60 2.62 -14.22
C SER A 87 -4.79 1.98 -14.94
N PRO A 88 -5.84 2.73 -15.31
CA PRO A 88 -7.07 2.17 -15.85
C PRO A 88 -6.89 1.52 -17.23
N ASN A 89 -5.87 1.95 -17.98
CA ASN A 89 -5.59 1.44 -19.33
C ASN A 89 -4.66 0.22 -19.34
N VAL A 90 -3.99 -0.07 -18.22
CA VAL A 90 -3.07 -1.21 -18.11
C VAL A 90 -3.68 -2.21 -17.14
N LEU A 91 -4.21 -3.30 -17.68
CA LEU A 91 -4.96 -4.29 -16.93
C LEU A 91 -4.11 -5.55 -16.68
N LEU A 92 -4.18 -6.05 -15.45
CA LEU A 92 -3.70 -7.37 -15.07
C LEU A 92 -4.92 -8.23 -14.72
N ALA A 93 -5.21 -9.26 -15.52
CA ALA A 93 -6.40 -10.11 -15.34
C ALA A 93 -7.72 -9.30 -15.25
N ASN A 94 -7.89 -8.31 -16.13
CA ASN A 94 -9.01 -7.35 -16.15
C ASN A 94 -9.10 -6.41 -14.94
N ILE A 95 -8.05 -6.32 -14.12
CA ILE A 95 -7.98 -5.41 -12.97
C ILE A 95 -6.93 -4.33 -13.26
N PRO A 96 -7.22 -3.03 -13.03
CA PRO A 96 -6.23 -1.97 -13.17
C PRO A 96 -4.95 -2.23 -12.36
N GLN A 97 -3.81 -2.05 -13.03
CA GLN A 97 -2.51 -2.14 -12.37
C GLN A 97 -2.27 -0.96 -11.44
N LEU A 98 -1.42 -1.19 -10.44
CA LEU A 98 -1.04 -0.17 -9.48
C LEU A 98 0.19 0.62 -9.97
N ASN A 99 0.14 1.94 -9.85
CA ASN A 99 1.27 2.83 -10.14
C ASN A 99 1.71 3.59 -8.87
N ASP A 100 2.92 4.12 -8.86
CA ASP A 100 3.53 4.79 -7.70
C ASP A 100 2.87 6.12 -7.29
N CYS A 101 2.03 6.69 -8.14
CA CYS A 101 1.21 7.86 -7.82
C CYS A 101 -0.09 7.49 -7.08
N SER A 102 -0.40 6.20 -6.95
CA SER A 102 -1.60 5.73 -6.28
C SER A 102 -1.51 5.84 -4.76
N CYS A 103 -2.65 6.03 -4.11
CA CYS A 103 -2.78 6.12 -2.67
C CYS A 103 -3.94 5.25 -2.19
N CYS A 104 -3.90 4.83 -0.92
CA CYS A 104 -4.95 4.08 -0.27
C CYS A 104 -5.30 4.71 1.08
N THR A 105 -6.59 4.87 1.36
CA THR A 105 -7.07 5.44 2.62
C THR A 105 -7.17 4.37 3.70
N CYS A 106 -6.69 4.67 4.90
CA CYS A 106 -6.82 3.83 6.08
C CYS A 106 -7.97 4.34 6.96
N VAL A 107 -8.74 3.43 7.59
CA VAL A 107 -9.82 3.76 8.53
C VAL A 107 -9.30 4.59 9.71
N ASN A 108 -8.04 4.38 10.09
CA ASN A 108 -7.35 5.18 11.12
C ASN A 108 -6.93 6.58 10.60
N GLY A 109 -7.50 7.10 9.51
CA GLY A 109 -7.27 8.45 8.99
C GLY A 109 -5.99 8.65 8.17
N GLY A 110 -5.12 7.63 8.08
CA GLY A 110 -3.89 7.71 7.30
C GLY A 110 -4.10 7.55 5.79
N ILE A 111 -3.39 8.33 4.99
CA ILE A 111 -3.27 8.10 3.55
C ILE A 111 -1.95 7.36 3.32
N ILE A 112 -2.05 6.11 2.88
CA ILE A 112 -0.90 5.28 2.55
C ILE A 112 -0.48 5.62 1.13
N SER A 113 0.77 6.04 0.96
CA SER A 113 1.37 6.35 -0.33
C SER A 113 2.50 5.39 -0.67
N ILE A 114 2.82 5.26 -1.95
CA ILE A 114 3.97 4.46 -2.41
C ILE A 114 5.20 5.37 -2.44
N ALA A 115 6.19 5.07 -1.61
CA ALA A 115 7.46 5.79 -1.57
C ALA A 115 8.46 5.26 -2.62
N TYR A 116 8.37 3.98 -2.96
CA TYR A 116 9.17 3.36 -4.02
C TYR A 116 8.40 2.20 -4.65
N ALA A 117 8.32 2.15 -5.99
CA ALA A 117 7.51 1.18 -6.73
C ALA A 117 8.03 -0.27 -6.64
N GLY A 118 9.22 -0.50 -6.10
CA GLY A 118 9.89 -1.81 -6.08
C GLY A 118 10.69 -2.12 -7.34
N GLN A 119 10.61 -1.25 -8.36
CA GLN A 119 11.33 -1.35 -9.62
C GLN A 119 11.42 0.03 -10.30
N SER A 120 12.28 0.16 -11.32
CA SER A 120 12.52 1.43 -12.03
C SER A 120 12.59 1.28 -13.56
N THR A 121 12.10 0.18 -14.11
CA THR A 121 12.24 -0.17 -15.53
C THR A 121 10.95 -0.05 -16.32
N VAL A 122 9.79 -0.33 -15.69
CA VAL A 122 8.47 -0.33 -16.35
C VAL A 122 7.65 0.86 -15.88
N GLN A 123 7.18 1.66 -16.84
CA GLN A 123 6.32 2.80 -16.59
C GLN A 123 4.94 2.54 -17.13
N ILE A 124 3.93 2.94 -16.36
CA ILE A 124 2.52 2.88 -16.74
C ILE A 124 1.87 4.23 -16.43
N PRO A 125 0.83 4.64 -17.18
CA PRO A 125 0.13 5.88 -16.91
C PRO A 125 -0.57 5.87 -15.54
#